data_AF-A0A2E7TAS5-F1
#
_entry.id   AF-A0A2E7TAS5-F1
#
_cell.length_a   1.000
_cell.length_b   1.000
_cell.length_c   1.000
_cell.angle_alpha   90.00
_cell.angle_beta   90.00
_cell.angle_gamma   90.00
#
_symmetry.space_group_name_H-M   'P 1'
#
loop_
_entity.id
_entity.type
_entity.pdbx_description
1 polymer ?
#
loop_
_entity_poly.entity_id
_entity_poly.type
_entity_poly.pdbx_seq_one_letter_code
_entity_poly.pdbx_strand_id
1 'polypeptide(L)'
;MKSTDLSSQQDLLSFPCRFEIKVVGRQGANFKRLICSIIDRHLGDTKIVDTSSRLSRQGKYLSLTCTIRATSREQLDSIYLDLNSEADVLITL
;
A
#
# COMPACT_ATOMS: atom_id res chain seq x y z
N MET A 1 6.59 21.00 35.43
CA MET A 1 6.76 19.62 34.93
C MET A 1 5.74 19.41 33.84
N LYS A 2 6.14 19.45 32.56
CA LYS A 2 5.27 19.12 31.42
C LYS A 2 5.63 17.72 30.98
N SER A 3 4.79 16.75 31.33
CA SER A 3 4.79 15.41 30.74
C SER A 3 3.39 15.18 30.22
N THR A 4 3.11 15.65 29.01
CA THR A 4 1.91 15.26 28.27
C THR A 4 2.39 14.36 27.16
N ASP A 5 2.13 13.09 27.40
CA ASP A 5 2.57 11.93 26.64
C ASP A 5 2.00 11.98 25.21
N LEU A 6 2.88 12.18 24.23
CA LEU A 6 2.55 12.24 22.80
C LEU A 6 2.56 10.85 22.14
N SER A 7 2.47 9.76 22.91
CA SER A 7 2.52 8.37 22.40
C SER A 7 1.13 7.74 22.17
N SER A 8 0.09 8.54 21.93
CA SER A 8 -1.30 8.05 21.84
C SER A 8 -2.08 8.48 20.59
N GLN A 9 -1.41 8.89 19.52
CA GLN A 9 -2.03 9.06 18.18
C GLN A 9 -1.56 8.03 17.14
N GLN A 10 -0.63 7.14 17.48
CA GLN A 10 0.00 6.24 16.51
C GLN A 10 -0.80 4.97 16.16
N ASP A 11 -1.93 4.66 16.82
CA ASP A 11 -2.69 3.43 16.52
C ASP A 11 -4.21 3.62 16.47
N LEU A 12 -4.70 4.30 15.43
CA LEU A 12 -6.14 4.37 15.12
C LEU A 12 -6.67 3.17 14.33
N LEU A 13 -5.82 2.20 13.99
CA LEU A 13 -6.22 1.02 13.23
C LEU A 13 -6.47 -0.17 14.16
N SER A 14 -7.67 -0.74 14.09
CA SER A 14 -8.01 -2.00 14.75
C SER A 14 -7.85 -3.16 13.76
N PHE A 15 -6.92 -4.08 14.03
CA PHE A 15 -6.67 -5.23 13.16
C PHE A 15 -7.47 -6.48 13.59
N PRO A 16 -7.89 -7.34 12.65
CA PRO A 16 -7.75 -7.17 11.21
C PRO A 16 -8.77 -6.18 10.64
N CYS A 17 -8.38 -5.41 9.63
CA CYS A 17 -9.25 -4.45 8.96
C CYS A 17 -9.16 -4.54 7.43
N ARG A 18 -10.17 -3.99 6.75
CA ARG A 18 -10.10 -3.75 5.32
C ARG A 18 -9.30 -2.47 5.10
N PHE A 19 -8.23 -2.55 4.31
CA PHE A 19 -7.32 -1.43 4.08
C PHE A 19 -7.05 -1.27 2.58
N GLU A 20 -6.99 -0.03 2.12
CA GLU A 20 -6.71 0.30 0.72
C GLU A 20 -5.30 0.87 0.61
N ILE A 21 -4.45 0.17 -0.14
CA ILE A 21 -3.09 0.62 -0.44
C ILE A 21 -3.13 1.24 -1.82
N LYS A 22 -2.77 2.51 -1.93
CA LYS A 22 -2.76 3.21 -3.21
C LYS A 22 -1.32 3.50 -3.63
N VAL A 23 -0.99 3.08 -4.84
CA VAL A 23 0.34 3.23 -5.44
C VAL A 23 0.21 4.00 -6.75
N VAL A 24 1.01 5.05 -6.91
CA VAL A 24 1.14 5.78 -8.17
C VAL A 24 2.54 5.59 -8.69
N GLY A 25 2.66 5.20 -9.95
CA GLY A 25 3.96 5.02 -10.60
C GLY A 25 3.92 5.26 -12.11
N ARG A 26 5.08 5.07 -12.75
CA ARG A 26 5.19 5.18 -14.20
C ARG A 26 4.36 4.10 -14.87
N GLN A 27 3.58 4.49 -15.87
CA GLN A 27 2.84 3.52 -16.66
C GLN A 27 3.84 2.66 -17.43
N GLY A 28 3.67 1.34 -17.33
CA GLY A 28 4.47 0.35 -18.02
C GLY A 28 3.72 -0.98 -18.06
N ALA A 29 4.08 -1.84 -19.02
CA ALA A 29 3.36 -3.11 -19.26
C ALA A 29 3.30 -4.03 -18.03
N ASN A 30 4.23 -3.88 -17.08
CA ASN A 30 4.37 -4.74 -15.92
C ASN A 30 4.03 -4.06 -14.58
N PHE A 31 3.74 -2.76 -14.56
CA PHE A 31 3.62 -2.02 -13.30
C PHE A 31 2.53 -2.60 -12.39
N LYS A 32 1.32 -2.84 -12.91
CA LYS A 32 0.24 -3.46 -12.11
C LYS A 32 0.64 -4.83 -11.55
N ARG A 33 1.27 -5.68 -12.36
CA ARG A 33 1.70 -7.02 -11.96
C ARG A 33 2.78 -6.96 -10.88
N LEU A 34 3.75 -6.06 -11.02
CA LEU A 34 4.80 -5.83 -10.02
C LEU A 34 4.19 -5.47 -8.66
N ILE A 35 3.32 -4.46 -8.62
CA ILE A 35 2.70 -4.00 -7.37
C ILE A 35 1.83 -5.10 -6.73
N CYS A 36 1.00 -5.80 -7.52
CA CYS A 36 0.23 -6.92 -6.99
C CYS A 36 1.13 -8.01 -6.43
N SER A 37 2.23 -8.37 -7.12
CA SER A 37 3.17 -9.38 -6.65
C SER A 37 3.87 -8.99 -5.35
N ILE A 38 4.22 -7.71 -5.19
CA ILE A 38 4.83 -7.21 -3.95
C ILE A 38 3.83 -7.31 -2.81
N ILE A 39 2.61 -6.83 -3.00
CA ILE A 39 1.59 -6.86 -1.95
C ILE A 39 1.26 -8.31 -1.57
N ASP A 40 1.03 -9.19 -2.55
CA ASP A 40 0.61 -10.59 -2.33
C ASP A 40 1.61 -11.38 -1.48
N ARG A 41 2.92 -11.09 -1.60
CA ARG A 41 3.98 -11.76 -0.81
C ARG A 41 3.85 -11.50 0.70
N HIS A 42 3.16 -10.43 1.10
CA HIS A 42 2.94 -10.04 2.49
C HIS A 42 1.60 -10.51 3.06
N LEU A 43 0.75 -11.16 2.24
CA LEU A 43 -0.61 -11.51 2.63
C LEU A 43 -0.72 -12.91 3.27
N GLY A 44 0.35 -13.72 3.22
CA GLY A 44 0.36 -15.07 3.78
C GLY A 44 -0.74 -15.93 3.17
N ASP A 45 -1.69 -16.36 4.00
CA ASP A 45 -2.85 -17.17 3.58
C ASP A 45 -4.01 -16.35 2.98
N THR A 46 -3.90 -15.02 2.99
CA THR A 46 -4.90 -14.11 2.40
C THR A 46 -4.48 -13.64 1.01
N LYS A 47 -5.40 -12.95 0.31
CA LYS A 47 -5.17 -12.43 -1.04
C LYS A 47 -5.67 -11.00 -1.15
N ILE A 48 -5.21 -10.31 -2.20
CA ILE A 48 -5.77 -9.01 -2.59
C ILE A 48 -7.26 -9.20 -2.87
N VAL A 49 -8.09 -8.41 -2.20
CA VAL A 49 -9.56 -8.49 -2.24
C VAL A 49 -10.09 -7.83 -3.51
N ASP A 50 -9.54 -6.68 -3.87
CA ASP A 50 -9.94 -5.93 -5.05
C ASP A 50 -8.77 -5.10 -5.61
N THR A 51 -8.82 -4.80 -6.91
CA THR A 51 -7.91 -3.86 -7.55
C THR A 51 -8.66 -2.88 -8.44
N SER A 52 -8.42 -1.60 -8.26
CA SER A 52 -8.88 -0.56 -9.19
C SER A 52 -7.71 0.24 -9.73
N SER A 53 -7.79 0.68 -10.98
CA SER A 53 -6.69 1.40 -11.61
C SER A 53 -7.17 2.55 -12.48
N ARG A 54 -6.44 3.66 -12.46
CA ARG A 54 -6.73 4.85 -13.24
C ARG A 54 -5.47 5.38 -13.90
N LEU A 55 -5.51 5.50 -15.22
CA LEU A 55 -4.48 6.19 -15.98
C LEU A 55 -4.56 7.70 -15.74
N SER A 56 -3.39 8.34 -15.67
CA SER A 56 -3.32 9.80 -15.66
C SER A 56 -3.79 10.38 -16.99
N ARG A 57 -4.14 11.68 -17.00
CA ARG A 57 -4.70 12.36 -18.18
C ARG A 57 -3.83 12.22 -19.44
N GLN A 58 -2.51 12.15 -19.26
CA GLN A 58 -1.54 12.04 -20.35
C GLN A 58 -1.02 10.60 -20.55
N GLY A 59 -1.58 9.61 -19.84
CA GLY A 59 -1.17 8.21 -19.93
C GLY A 59 0.19 7.88 -19.30
N LYS A 60 0.94 8.87 -18.83
CA LYS A 60 2.31 8.69 -18.29
C LYS A 60 2.37 7.94 -16.96
N TYR A 61 1.30 7.98 -16.17
CA TYR A 61 1.27 7.40 -14.82
C TYR A 61 0.04 6.53 -14.63
N LEU A 62 0.18 5.48 -13.81
CA LEU A 62 -0.92 4.64 -13.36
C LEU A 62 -1.09 4.81 -11.86
N SER A 63 -2.31 5.13 -11.43
CA SER A 63 -2.73 4.97 -10.03
C SER A 63 -3.37 3.60 -9.89
N LEU A 64 -2.85 2.76 -9.01
CA LEU A 64 -3.40 1.45 -8.66
C LEU A 64 -3.80 1.49 -7.18
N THR A 65 -5.02 1.08 -6.87
CA THR A 65 -5.48 0.85 -5.50
C THR A 65 -5.70 -0.65 -5.33
N CYS A 66 -5.06 -1.23 -4.32
CA CYS A 66 -5.22 -2.63 -3.93
C CYS A 66 -5.90 -2.66 -2.55
N THR A 67 -7.05 -3.32 -2.47
CA THR A 67 -7.72 -3.53 -1.19
C THR A 67 -7.31 -4.86 -0.59
N ILE A 68 -6.89 -4.87 0.67
CA ILE A 68 -6.46 -6.06 1.39
C ILE A 68 -7.18 -6.21 2.73
N ARG A 69 -7.05 -7.38 3.34
CA ARG A 69 -7.33 -7.57 4.77
C ARG A 69 -6.02 -7.42 5.54
N ALA A 70 -5.76 -6.22 6.05
CA ALA A 70 -4.58 -5.97 6.86
C ALA A 70 -4.71 -6.66 8.23
N THR A 71 -3.66 -7.35 8.67
CA THR A 71 -3.66 -8.15 9.90
C THR A 71 -2.81 -7.55 11.01
N SER A 72 -1.86 -6.67 10.68
CA SER A 72 -1.09 -5.92 11.67
C SER A 72 -0.46 -4.66 11.05
N ARG A 73 0.06 -3.77 11.91
CA ARG A 73 0.81 -2.59 11.47
C ARG A 73 2.12 -2.98 10.78
N GLU A 74 2.83 -3.97 11.32
CA GLU A 74 4.11 -4.45 10.78
C GLU A 74 3.95 -5.02 9.37
N GLN A 75 2.81 -5.65 9.07
CA GLN A 75 2.47 -6.08 7.72
C GLN A 75 2.38 -4.89 6.77
N LEU A 76 1.63 -3.84 7.15
CA LEU A 76 1.48 -2.63 6.35
C LEU A 76 2.83 -1.93 6.14
N ASP A 77 3.61 -1.78 7.20
CA ASP A 77 4.92 -1.13 7.14
C ASP A 77 5.88 -1.90 6.22
N SER A 78 5.87 -3.24 6.27
CA SER A 78 6.67 -4.09 5.37
C SER A 78 6.24 -3.94 3.91
N ILE A 79 4.93 -3.87 3.64
CA ILE A 79 4.41 -3.61 2.29
C ILE A 79 4.88 -2.25 1.79
N TYR A 80 4.72 -1.18 2.59
CA TYR A 80 5.13 0.17 2.20
C TYR A 80 6.64 0.29 2.00
N LEU A 81 7.45 -0.39 2.80
CA LEU A 81 8.90 -0.41 2.65
C LEU A 81 9.32 -1.00 1.29
N ASP A 82 8.76 -2.13 0.92
CA ASP A 82 9.06 -2.78 -0.37
C ASP A 82 8.54 -1.96 -1.55
N LEU A 83 7.32 -1.44 -1.46
CA LEU A 83 6.76 -0.59 -2.51
C LEU A 83 7.60 0.66 -2.76
N ASN A 84 8.08 1.31 -1.69
CA ASN A 84 8.92 2.51 -1.82
C ASN A 84 10.36 2.21 -2.27
N SER A 85 10.77 0.94 -2.26
CA SER A 85 12.07 0.50 -2.78
C SER A 85 12.05 0.27 -4.31
N GLU A 86 10.87 0.25 -4.94
CA GLU A 86 10.73 0.07 -6.38
C GLU A 86 10.94 1.37 -7.15
N ALA A 87 11.85 1.34 -8.13
CA ALA A 87 12.24 2.54 -8.90
C ALA A 87 11.09 3.19 -9.70
N ASP A 88 10.09 2.39 -10.09
CA ASP A 88 8.94 2.86 -10.86
C ASP A 88 7.78 3.38 -9.98
N VAL A 89 7.85 3.18 -8.67
CA VAL A 89 6.90 3.73 -7.69
C VAL A 89 7.29 5.16 -7.37
N LEU A 90 6.31 6.06 -7.46
CA LEU A 90 6.51 7.49 -7.21
C LEU A 90 5.86 7.92 -5.90
N ILE A 91 4.70 7.36 -5.57
CA ILE A 91 3.91 7.72 -4.39
C ILE A 91 3.19 6.47 -3.87
N THR A 92 3.20 6.27 -2.55
CA THR A 92 2.33 5.33 -1.83
C THR A 92 1.44 6.07 -0.83
N LEU A 93 0.19 5.64 -0.68
CA LEU A 93 -0.81 6.19 0.25
C LEU A 93 -1.58 5.07 0.95
#